data_AF-A0A7C7SLJ7-F1
#
_entry.id   AF-A0A7C7SLJ7-F1
#
_cell.length_a   1.000
_cell.length_b   1.000
_cell.length_c   1.000
_cell.angle_alpha   90.00
_cell.angle_beta   90.00
_cell.angle_gamma   90.00
#
_symmetry.space_group_name_H-M   'P 1'
#
loop_
_entity.id
_entity.type
_entity.pdbx_description
1 polymer ?
#
loop_
_entity_poly.entity_id
_entity_poly.type
_entity_poly.pdbx_seq_one_letter_code
_entity_poly.pdbx_strand_id
1 'polypeptide(L)'
;MPETASSPEDHTSYSPGIVSVLPFLYIAWADGLLTSTQIAEINTRVAAQSWLSPDERERLRGWLDPDHPPDATTYYRWVRQIKASAHDLPSAAQKSLAELGADMARLAGVDGPIDEAKRALAEIEAALGVVGREAVRELVGERPPVADVAGAVVPAEVAGLRASLDGRLAPLRDRIRTLLSDPAFRYPGTETPTEEMREIVLGWTRRLADHGVGAVALPEYAGGHDDHEGFIATLETIAYHDLSLTIKFGVQFGLFAGAIRALGSDAQKRTYLADAGSLALPGCFAMTERGHGSNVRDLQTTATYDAATQEFVVNTPTENDHKEWIGNAAAHARMATVFAQLVIGEQSHGVHAFLVAIRDGGGEPIPGVRIGDSGHKLGLNGVDNGRIWFDHLRIPRENLLTRFAQVSADGTYASPIPSS
;
A
#
# COMPACT_ATOMS: atom_id res chain seq x y z
N MET A 1 21.04 -44.37 -11.01
CA MET A 1 19.89 -44.74 -10.16
C MET A 1 19.36 -43.49 -9.49
N PRO A 2 18.18 -42.97 -9.85
CA PRO A 2 17.46 -43.14 -11.11
C PRO A 2 17.29 -41.81 -11.87
N GLU A 3 17.07 -41.95 -13.17
CA GLU A 3 16.46 -40.94 -14.03
C GLU A 3 15.11 -40.54 -13.43
N THR A 4 14.96 -39.28 -13.03
CA THR A 4 13.63 -38.69 -12.89
C THR A 4 13.07 -38.54 -14.29
N ALA A 5 12.18 -39.47 -14.65
CA ALA A 5 11.37 -39.40 -15.85
C ALA A 5 10.82 -37.98 -16.02
N SER A 6 11.27 -37.28 -17.07
CA SER A 6 10.53 -36.15 -17.59
C SER A 6 9.16 -36.68 -17.98
N SER A 7 8.15 -36.31 -17.20
CA SER A 7 6.75 -36.41 -17.61
C SER A 7 6.63 -35.89 -19.05
N PRO A 8 6.00 -36.64 -19.97
CA PRO A 8 5.91 -36.23 -21.36
C PRO A 8 5.26 -34.84 -21.40
N GLU A 9 5.83 -33.96 -22.24
CA GLU A 9 5.21 -32.68 -22.61
C GLU A 9 3.81 -32.97 -23.16
N ASP A 10 2.82 -32.88 -22.28
CA ASP A 10 1.42 -33.05 -22.64
C ASP A 10 0.99 -31.77 -23.35
N HIS A 11 1.23 -31.74 -24.67
CA HIS A 11 0.65 -30.79 -25.60
C HIS A 11 -0.87 -31.02 -25.70
N THR A 12 -1.59 -30.85 -24.60
CA THR A 12 -3.05 -30.74 -24.66
C THR A 12 -3.39 -29.28 -24.91
N SER A 13 -3.66 -28.97 -26.18
CA SER A 13 -4.37 -27.75 -26.55
C SER A 13 -5.60 -27.63 -25.67
N TYR A 14 -5.78 -26.49 -24.99
CA TYR A 14 -7.01 -26.25 -24.24
C TYR A 14 -8.20 -26.41 -25.16
N SER A 15 -9.29 -26.93 -24.60
CA SER A 15 -10.52 -27.05 -25.35
C SER A 15 -11.05 -25.65 -25.70
N PRO A 16 -11.82 -25.56 -26.78
CA PRO A 16 -12.45 -24.32 -27.22
C PRO A 16 -13.14 -23.47 -26.13
N GLY A 17 -13.91 -24.13 -25.25
CA GLY A 17 -14.61 -23.47 -24.17
C GLY A 17 -13.67 -22.94 -23.09
N ILE A 18 -12.52 -23.58 -22.90
CA ILE A 18 -11.50 -23.11 -21.96
C ILE A 18 -10.71 -21.94 -22.56
N VAL A 19 -10.34 -22.00 -23.86
CA VAL A 19 -9.61 -20.91 -24.53
C VAL A 19 -10.37 -19.59 -24.47
N SER A 20 -11.69 -19.61 -24.63
CA SER A 20 -12.53 -18.40 -24.61
C SER A 20 -12.55 -17.70 -23.25
N VAL A 21 -12.27 -18.42 -22.16
CA VAL A 21 -12.30 -17.90 -20.79
C VAL A 21 -10.90 -17.71 -20.18
N LEU A 22 -9.82 -17.99 -20.90
CA LEU A 22 -8.46 -17.80 -20.39
C LEU A 22 -8.15 -16.35 -19.99
N PRO A 23 -8.48 -15.30 -20.79
CA PRO A 23 -8.26 -13.92 -20.36
C PRO A 23 -8.98 -13.58 -19.05
N PHE A 24 -10.13 -14.22 -18.82
CA PHE A 24 -10.89 -14.08 -17.60
C PHE A 24 -10.23 -14.78 -16.41
N LEU A 25 -9.78 -16.03 -16.57
CA LEU A 25 -9.02 -16.76 -15.54
C LEU A 25 -7.72 -16.06 -15.16
N TYR A 26 -7.07 -15.40 -16.11
CA TYR A 26 -5.92 -14.55 -15.81
C TYR A 26 -6.29 -13.43 -14.85
N ILE A 27 -7.37 -12.69 -15.11
CA ILE A 27 -7.80 -11.57 -14.26
C ILE A 27 -8.32 -12.01 -12.91
N ALA A 28 -9.04 -13.13 -12.87
CA ALA A 28 -9.47 -13.77 -11.62
C ALA A 28 -8.30 -13.97 -10.64
N TRP A 29 -7.08 -14.17 -11.14
CA TRP A 29 -5.91 -14.47 -10.31
C TRP A 29 -4.78 -13.44 -10.40
N ALA A 30 -4.86 -12.44 -11.29
CA ALA A 30 -3.82 -11.43 -11.49
C ALA A 30 -3.53 -10.63 -10.21
N ASP A 31 -4.59 -10.31 -9.47
CA ASP A 31 -4.49 -9.58 -8.19
C ASP A 31 -4.61 -10.49 -6.96
N GLY A 32 -4.81 -11.81 -7.15
CA GLY A 32 -4.91 -12.81 -6.08
C GLY A 32 -6.06 -12.63 -5.08
N LEU A 33 -7.03 -11.75 -5.37
CA LEU A 33 -8.04 -11.29 -4.43
C LEU A 33 -9.46 -11.39 -5.01
N LEU A 34 -9.92 -12.61 -5.28
CA LEU A 34 -11.35 -12.83 -5.45
C LEU A 34 -12.00 -13.14 -4.10
N THR A 35 -13.02 -12.37 -3.74
CA THR A 35 -13.85 -12.67 -2.56
C THR A 35 -14.73 -13.89 -2.80
N SER A 36 -15.14 -14.59 -1.73
CA SER A 36 -16.05 -15.75 -1.83
C SER A 36 -17.37 -15.42 -2.54
N THR A 37 -17.87 -14.19 -2.40
CA THR A 37 -19.07 -13.71 -3.11
C THR A 37 -18.84 -13.57 -4.61
N GLN A 38 -17.70 -13.00 -5.02
CA GLN A 38 -17.33 -12.90 -6.44
C GLN A 38 -17.14 -14.28 -7.04
N ILE A 39 -16.50 -15.21 -6.33
CA ILE A 39 -16.33 -16.60 -6.76
C ILE A 39 -17.68 -17.31 -6.93
N ALA A 40 -18.60 -17.12 -6.00
CA ALA A 40 -19.95 -17.70 -6.10
C ALA A 40 -20.71 -17.16 -7.33
N GLU A 41 -20.58 -15.85 -7.60
CA GLU A 41 -21.20 -15.22 -8.77
C GLU A 41 -20.60 -15.72 -10.08
N ILE A 42 -19.27 -15.83 -10.16
CA ILE A 42 -18.56 -16.38 -11.31
C ILE A 42 -18.99 -17.84 -11.55
N ASN A 43 -18.99 -18.67 -10.50
CA ASN A 43 -19.40 -20.08 -10.59
C ASN A 43 -20.86 -20.24 -11.04
N THR A 44 -21.76 -19.37 -10.56
CA THR A 44 -23.16 -19.35 -10.98
C THR A 44 -23.28 -19.05 -12.48
N ARG A 45 -22.53 -18.05 -12.96
CA ARG A 45 -22.55 -17.65 -14.37
C ARG A 45 -21.89 -18.70 -15.27
N VAL A 46 -20.78 -19.32 -14.86
CA VAL A 46 -20.13 -20.44 -15.57
C VAL A 46 -21.05 -21.66 -15.66
N ALA A 47 -21.79 -21.98 -14.59
CA ALA A 47 -22.76 -23.09 -14.59
C ALA A 47 -23.93 -22.87 -15.57
N ALA A 48 -24.31 -21.61 -15.81
CA ALA A 48 -25.38 -21.25 -16.74
C ALA A 48 -24.98 -21.31 -18.22
N GLN A 49 -23.68 -21.46 -18.54
CA GLN A 49 -23.20 -21.44 -19.92
C GLN A 49 -23.40 -22.79 -20.61
N SER A 50 -24.35 -22.86 -21.54
CA SER A 50 -24.71 -24.07 -22.28
C SER A 50 -23.59 -24.61 -23.19
N TRP A 51 -22.64 -23.75 -23.56
CA TRP A 51 -21.55 -24.00 -24.50
C TRP A 51 -20.28 -24.59 -23.88
N LEU A 52 -20.20 -24.65 -22.55
CA LEU A 52 -19.16 -25.40 -21.84
C LEU A 52 -19.59 -26.87 -21.67
N SER A 53 -18.71 -27.81 -21.94
CA SER A 53 -18.94 -29.22 -21.64
C SER A 53 -18.97 -29.44 -20.11
N PRO A 54 -19.59 -30.53 -19.62
CA PRO A 54 -19.56 -30.88 -18.19
C PRO A 54 -18.14 -30.90 -17.61
N ASP A 55 -17.19 -31.48 -18.35
CA ASP A 55 -15.78 -31.58 -17.95
C ASP A 55 -15.09 -30.20 -17.90
N GLU A 56 -15.41 -29.31 -18.85
CA GLU A 56 -14.89 -27.93 -18.84
C GLU A 56 -15.42 -27.13 -17.65
N ARG A 57 -16.72 -27.28 -17.33
CA ARG A 57 -17.32 -26.60 -16.16
C ARG A 57 -16.72 -27.10 -14.85
N GLU A 58 -16.46 -28.41 -14.73
CA GLU A 58 -15.81 -28.98 -13.56
C GLU A 58 -14.38 -28.47 -13.40
N ARG A 59 -13.61 -28.44 -14.50
CA ARG A 59 -12.24 -27.92 -14.50
C ARG A 59 -12.16 -26.44 -14.16
N LEU A 60 -13.07 -25.62 -14.69
CA LEU A 60 -13.16 -24.19 -14.36
C LEU A 60 -13.52 -23.96 -12.90
N ARG A 61 -14.45 -24.75 -12.35
CA ARG A 61 -14.80 -24.68 -10.93
C ARG A 61 -13.60 -24.98 -10.04
N GLY A 62 -12.79 -25.98 -10.39
CA GLY A 62 -11.55 -26.29 -9.67
C GLY A 62 -10.54 -25.14 -9.70
N TRP A 63 -10.37 -24.46 -10.83
CA TRP A 63 -9.48 -23.30 -10.94
C TRP A 63 -10.00 -22.01 -10.32
N LEU A 64 -11.29 -21.96 -9.95
CA LEU A 64 -11.92 -20.84 -9.28
C LEU A 64 -12.12 -21.10 -7.78
N ASP A 65 -11.57 -22.19 -7.25
CA ASP A 65 -11.57 -22.49 -5.83
C ASP A 65 -10.52 -21.62 -5.10
N PRO A 66 -10.92 -20.73 -4.18
CA PRO A 66 -9.99 -19.86 -3.44
C PRO A 66 -9.07 -20.64 -2.50
N ASP A 67 -9.53 -21.80 -2.01
CA ASP A 67 -8.75 -22.64 -1.10
C ASP A 67 -7.73 -23.50 -1.86
N HIS A 68 -7.92 -23.65 -3.18
CA HIS A 68 -7.07 -24.42 -4.07
C HIS A 68 -6.77 -23.65 -5.37
N PRO A 69 -6.06 -22.51 -5.29
CA PRO A 69 -5.72 -21.71 -6.45
C PRO A 69 -4.90 -22.51 -7.48
N PRO A 70 -4.94 -22.13 -8.77
CA PRO A 70 -4.09 -22.73 -9.77
C PRO A 70 -2.61 -22.54 -9.39
N ASP A 71 -1.80 -23.57 -9.62
CA ASP A 71 -0.36 -23.44 -9.43
C ASP A 71 0.26 -22.45 -10.44
N ALA A 72 1.45 -21.93 -10.10
CA ALA A 72 2.16 -20.97 -10.95
C ALA A 72 2.36 -21.50 -12.38
N THR A 73 2.60 -22.81 -12.54
CA THR A 73 2.80 -23.44 -13.84
C THR A 73 1.55 -23.33 -14.71
N THR A 74 0.37 -23.61 -14.14
CA THR A 74 -0.93 -23.54 -14.80
C THR A 74 -1.27 -22.09 -15.15
N TYR A 75 -1.06 -21.17 -14.20
CA TYR A 75 -1.25 -19.74 -14.42
C TYR A 75 -0.39 -19.21 -15.57
N TYR A 76 0.92 -19.51 -15.58
CA TYR A 76 1.81 -19.06 -16.66
C TYR A 76 1.52 -19.73 -18.01
N ARG A 77 0.97 -20.95 -18.03
CA ARG A 77 0.48 -21.58 -19.27
C ARG A 77 -0.69 -20.78 -19.86
N TRP A 78 -1.62 -20.30 -19.04
CA TRP A 78 -2.69 -19.43 -19.51
C TRP A 78 -2.15 -18.15 -20.11
N VAL A 79 -1.25 -17.46 -19.40
CA VAL A 79 -0.60 -16.23 -19.89
C VAL A 79 0.08 -16.45 -21.23
N ARG A 80 0.83 -17.56 -21.37
CA ARG A 80 1.52 -17.90 -22.63
C ARG A 80 0.52 -18.15 -23.77
N GLN A 81 -0.56 -18.88 -23.51
CA GLN A 81 -1.61 -19.13 -24.49
C GLN A 81 -2.30 -17.84 -24.92
N ILE A 82 -2.63 -16.95 -23.97
CA ILE A 82 -3.26 -15.66 -24.27
C ILE A 82 -2.33 -14.80 -25.13
N LYS A 83 -1.05 -14.69 -24.77
CA LYS A 83 -0.06 -13.93 -25.56
C LYS A 83 0.15 -14.52 -26.96
N ALA A 84 0.21 -15.85 -27.07
CA ALA A 84 0.35 -16.52 -28.37
C ALA A 84 -0.86 -16.25 -29.27
N SER A 85 -2.08 -16.39 -28.75
CA SER A 85 -3.29 -16.10 -29.52
C SER A 85 -3.45 -14.61 -29.83
N ALA A 86 -3.06 -13.72 -28.92
CA ALA A 86 -3.14 -12.27 -29.14
C ALA A 86 -2.19 -11.75 -30.21
N HIS A 87 -1.03 -12.40 -30.42
CA HIS A 87 -0.08 -12.04 -31.48
C HIS A 87 -0.72 -12.07 -32.87
N ASP A 88 -1.60 -13.04 -33.12
CA ASP A 88 -2.26 -13.23 -34.41
C ASP A 88 -3.59 -12.46 -34.53
N LEU A 89 -3.97 -11.70 -33.50
CA LEU A 89 -5.21 -10.94 -33.44
C LEU A 89 -4.98 -9.44 -33.72
N PRO A 90 -5.68 -8.84 -34.70
CA PRO A 90 -5.57 -7.41 -34.97
C PRO A 90 -6.00 -6.57 -33.76
N SER A 91 -5.15 -5.60 -33.39
CA SER A 91 -5.42 -4.65 -32.31
C SER A 91 -5.81 -5.31 -30.98
N ALA A 92 -5.24 -6.49 -30.67
CA ALA A 92 -5.58 -7.25 -29.47
C ALA A 92 -5.54 -6.40 -28.19
N ALA A 93 -4.54 -5.52 -28.05
CA ALA A 93 -4.36 -4.62 -26.92
C ALA A 93 -5.47 -3.54 -26.73
N GLN A 94 -6.37 -3.37 -27.70
CA GLN A 94 -7.48 -2.40 -27.63
C GLN A 94 -8.83 -3.06 -27.29
N LYS A 95 -8.87 -4.40 -27.22
CA LYS A 95 -10.07 -5.21 -26.97
C LYS A 95 -10.39 -5.27 -25.47
N SER A 96 -11.65 -5.50 -25.11
CA SER A 96 -11.99 -5.98 -23.75
C SER A 96 -11.56 -7.45 -23.55
N LEU A 97 -11.60 -7.98 -22.33
CA LEU A 97 -11.26 -9.40 -22.08
C LEU A 97 -12.28 -10.31 -22.78
N ALA A 98 -13.55 -9.92 -22.77
CA ALA A 98 -14.62 -10.61 -23.48
C ALA A 98 -14.39 -10.63 -25.01
N GLU A 99 -13.93 -9.52 -25.59
CA GLU A 99 -13.58 -9.43 -27.00
C GLU A 99 -12.33 -10.25 -27.36
N LEU A 100 -11.31 -10.20 -26.51
CA LEU A 100 -10.10 -10.98 -26.67
C LEU A 100 -10.39 -12.48 -26.60
N GLY A 101 -11.14 -12.94 -25.58
CA GLY A 101 -11.52 -14.34 -25.42
C GLY A 101 -12.36 -14.87 -26.59
N ALA A 102 -13.31 -14.07 -27.08
CA ALA A 102 -14.12 -14.43 -28.25
C ALA A 102 -13.28 -14.59 -29.53
N ASP A 103 -12.33 -13.68 -29.76
CA ASP A 103 -11.47 -13.74 -30.94
C ASP A 103 -10.41 -14.85 -30.84
N MET A 104 -9.89 -15.12 -29.64
CA MET A 104 -9.02 -16.28 -29.38
C MET A 104 -9.75 -17.60 -29.69
N ALA A 105 -11.03 -17.71 -29.33
CA ALA A 105 -11.84 -18.88 -29.67
C ALA A 105 -12.06 -19.01 -31.18
N ARG A 106 -12.33 -17.91 -31.90
CA ARG A 106 -12.44 -17.93 -33.37
C ARG A 106 -11.14 -18.38 -34.04
N LEU A 107 -10.01 -17.86 -33.59
CA LEU A 107 -8.69 -18.20 -34.13
C LEU A 107 -8.35 -19.69 -33.93
N ALA A 108 -8.80 -20.28 -32.82
CA ALA A 108 -8.61 -21.70 -32.52
C ALA A 108 -9.53 -22.64 -33.34
N GLY A 109 -10.31 -22.13 -34.31
CA GLY A 109 -11.13 -22.95 -35.21
C GLY A 109 -12.38 -23.53 -34.54
N VAL A 110 -12.94 -22.81 -33.58
CA VAL A 110 -14.04 -23.26 -32.74
C VAL A 110 -15.39 -22.95 -33.38
N ASP A 111 -16.18 -23.99 -33.69
CA ASP A 111 -17.60 -23.85 -34.00
C ASP A 111 -18.44 -23.93 -32.71
N GLY A 112 -18.78 -22.76 -32.14
CA GLY A 112 -19.59 -22.64 -30.92
C GLY A 112 -20.26 -21.26 -30.81
N PRO A 113 -21.12 -21.00 -29.80
CA PRO A 113 -21.83 -19.73 -29.66
C PRO A 113 -20.91 -18.66 -29.07
N ILE A 114 -19.90 -18.25 -29.84
CA ILE A 114 -18.86 -17.29 -29.45
C ILE A 114 -19.46 -15.95 -29.03
N ASP A 115 -20.59 -15.53 -29.62
CA ASP A 115 -21.28 -14.29 -29.25
C ASP A 115 -22.11 -14.43 -27.95
N GLU A 116 -22.45 -15.64 -27.53
CA GLU A 116 -23.04 -15.93 -26.21
C GLU A 116 -21.93 -15.92 -25.15
N ALA A 117 -20.79 -16.56 -25.42
CA ALA A 117 -19.61 -16.51 -24.57
C ALA A 117 -19.10 -15.07 -24.36
N LYS A 118 -19.03 -14.28 -25.44
CA LYS A 118 -18.67 -12.85 -25.38
C LYS A 118 -19.62 -12.05 -24.47
N ARG A 119 -20.93 -12.28 -24.58
CA ARG A 119 -21.93 -11.59 -23.74
C ARG A 119 -21.81 -12.00 -22.27
N ALA A 120 -21.70 -13.29 -22.00
CA ALA A 120 -21.51 -13.79 -20.64
C ALA A 120 -20.24 -13.23 -19.98
N LEU A 121 -19.12 -13.19 -20.72
CA LEU A 121 -17.86 -12.61 -20.23
C LEU A 121 -17.98 -11.11 -19.96
N ALA A 122 -18.67 -10.35 -20.83
CA ALA A 122 -18.90 -8.92 -20.62
C ALA A 122 -19.78 -8.64 -19.38
N GLU A 123 -20.77 -9.49 -19.11
CA GLU A 123 -21.58 -9.37 -17.90
C GLU A 123 -20.78 -9.69 -16.62
N ILE A 124 -19.83 -10.63 -16.70
CA ILE A 124 -18.92 -10.92 -15.58
C ILE A 124 -17.92 -9.76 -15.37
N GLU A 125 -17.33 -9.20 -16.44
CA GLU A 125 -16.48 -8.00 -16.37
C GLU A 125 -17.19 -6.86 -15.64
N ALA A 126 -18.47 -6.61 -15.99
CA ALA A 126 -19.29 -5.58 -15.38
C ALA A 126 -19.60 -5.87 -13.91
N ALA A 127 -19.89 -7.13 -13.55
CA ALA A 127 -20.14 -7.53 -12.17
C ALA A 127 -18.89 -7.40 -11.27
N LEU A 128 -17.70 -7.65 -11.82
CA LEU A 128 -16.43 -7.55 -11.09
C LEU A 128 -15.87 -6.13 -11.04
N GLY A 129 -16.44 -5.18 -11.78
CA GLY A 129 -15.92 -3.80 -11.86
C GLY A 129 -14.56 -3.68 -12.55
N VAL A 130 -14.19 -4.66 -13.38
CA VAL A 130 -12.88 -4.70 -14.05
C VAL A 130 -12.88 -3.80 -15.28
N VAL A 131 -11.86 -2.95 -15.43
CA VAL A 131 -11.63 -2.18 -16.66
C VAL A 131 -10.93 -3.08 -17.69
N GLY A 132 -11.70 -3.94 -18.37
CA GLY A 132 -11.18 -5.01 -19.21
C GLY A 132 -10.19 -4.58 -20.31
N ARG A 133 -10.32 -3.37 -20.85
CA ARG A 133 -9.37 -2.85 -21.85
C ARG A 133 -7.99 -2.52 -21.29
N GLU A 134 -7.91 -2.02 -20.06
CA GLU A 134 -6.62 -1.73 -19.40
C GLU A 134 -5.91 -3.03 -19.05
N ALA A 135 -6.65 -3.99 -18.50
CA ALA A 135 -6.20 -5.35 -18.24
C ALA A 135 -5.62 -6.04 -19.49
N VAL A 136 -6.33 -5.97 -20.62
CA VAL A 136 -5.84 -6.52 -21.90
C VAL A 136 -4.61 -5.76 -22.39
N ARG A 137 -4.59 -4.43 -22.30
CA ARG A 137 -3.43 -3.62 -22.71
C ARG A 137 -2.18 -3.97 -21.91
N GLU A 138 -2.30 -4.23 -20.61
CA GLU A 138 -1.17 -4.66 -19.78
C GLU A 138 -0.72 -6.08 -20.14
N LEU A 139 -1.66 -6.99 -20.38
CA LEU A 139 -1.39 -8.40 -20.65
C LEU A 139 -0.74 -8.65 -22.02
N VAL A 140 -1.22 -7.98 -23.08
CA VAL A 140 -0.85 -8.25 -24.48
C VAL A 140 -0.34 -7.02 -25.24
N GLY A 141 -0.35 -5.83 -24.63
CA GLY A 141 0.17 -4.63 -25.26
C GLY A 141 1.67 -4.72 -25.49
N GLU A 142 2.10 -4.61 -26.74
CA GLU A 142 3.49 -4.32 -27.03
C GLU A 142 3.80 -2.91 -26.49
N ARG A 143 4.78 -2.83 -25.59
CA ARG A 143 5.36 -1.54 -25.24
C ARG A 143 5.96 -0.99 -26.53
N PRO A 144 5.51 0.17 -27.04
CA PRO A 144 6.08 0.71 -28.26
C PRO A 144 7.59 0.79 -28.06
N PRO A 145 8.39 0.38 -29.07
CA PRO A 145 9.83 0.55 -28.99
C PRO A 145 10.09 2.00 -28.64
N VAL A 146 10.97 2.24 -27.66
CA VAL A 146 11.41 3.60 -27.35
C VAL A 146 11.91 4.14 -28.68
N ALA A 147 11.18 5.10 -29.25
CA ALA A 147 11.59 5.73 -30.50
C ALA A 147 13.03 6.20 -30.27
N ASP A 148 13.94 5.83 -31.17
CA ASP A 148 15.31 6.31 -31.10
C ASP A 148 15.24 7.81 -31.33
N VAL A 149 15.12 8.56 -30.23
CA VAL A 149 15.13 10.01 -30.26
C VAL A 149 16.59 10.39 -30.44
N ALA A 150 17.14 10.12 -31.63
CA ALA A 150 18.25 10.87 -32.18
C ALA A 150 17.72 12.29 -32.46
N GLY A 151 17.35 12.99 -31.39
CA GLY A 151 16.67 14.27 -31.41
C GLY A 151 17.69 15.36 -31.63
N ALA A 152 17.42 16.22 -32.60
CA ALA A 152 18.05 17.52 -32.70
C ALA A 152 18.08 18.18 -31.32
N VAL A 153 19.28 18.58 -30.87
CA VAL A 153 19.44 19.37 -29.64
C VAL A 153 18.75 20.70 -29.87
N VAL A 154 17.50 20.82 -29.43
CA VAL A 154 16.84 22.10 -29.32
C VAL A 154 17.56 22.84 -28.19
N PRO A 155 18.13 24.04 -28.41
CA PRO A 155 18.67 24.85 -27.33
C PRO A 155 17.50 25.27 -26.44
N ALA A 156 17.14 24.44 -25.48
CA ALA A 156 16.12 24.77 -24.52
C ALA A 156 16.67 25.83 -23.58
N GLU A 157 15.95 26.94 -23.41
CA GLU A 157 16.23 27.90 -22.35
C GLU A 157 15.92 27.23 -21.00
N VAL A 158 16.90 26.48 -20.47
CA VAL A 158 16.75 25.64 -19.27
C VAL A 158 16.22 26.46 -18.09
N ALA A 159 16.65 27.73 -17.98
CA ALA A 159 16.15 28.66 -16.97
C ALA A 159 14.65 28.94 -17.11
N GLY A 160 14.16 29.18 -18.33
CA GLY A 160 12.74 29.41 -18.60
C GLY A 160 11.88 28.18 -18.33
N LEU A 161 12.35 26.98 -18.70
CA LEU A 161 11.67 25.73 -18.38
C LEU A 161 11.62 25.48 -16.87
N ARG A 162 12.73 25.66 -16.15
CA ARG A 162 12.77 25.51 -14.70
C ARG A 162 11.82 26.49 -14.01
N ALA A 163 11.84 27.76 -14.41
CA ALA A 163 10.93 28.76 -13.84
C ALA A 163 9.45 28.39 -14.07
N SER A 164 9.12 27.84 -15.24
CA SER A 164 7.78 27.38 -15.56
C SER A 164 7.35 26.15 -14.73
N LEU A 165 8.25 25.19 -14.54
CA LEU A 165 7.98 23.96 -13.76
C LEU A 165 7.93 24.22 -12.24
N ASP A 166 8.85 25.04 -11.72
CA ASP A 166 8.88 25.39 -10.29
C ASP A 166 7.77 26.37 -9.90
N GLY A 167 7.31 27.18 -10.87
CA GLY A 167 6.24 28.14 -10.71
C GLY A 167 6.47 29.10 -9.53
N ARG A 168 5.40 29.43 -8.81
CA ARG A 168 5.46 30.34 -7.66
C ARG A 168 6.23 29.79 -6.45
N LEU A 169 6.49 28.48 -6.42
CA LEU A 169 7.21 27.83 -5.32
C LEU A 169 8.72 27.76 -5.58
N ALA A 170 9.22 28.34 -6.68
CA ALA A 170 10.64 28.37 -7.02
C ALA A 170 11.55 28.82 -5.85
N PRO A 171 11.26 29.88 -5.08
CA PRO A 171 12.12 30.27 -3.96
C PRO A 171 12.25 29.19 -2.88
N LEU A 172 11.15 28.49 -2.59
CA LEU A 172 11.15 27.37 -1.63
C LEU A 172 11.95 26.18 -2.19
N ARG A 173 11.70 25.79 -3.44
CA ARG A 173 12.43 24.68 -4.07
C ARG A 173 13.92 24.97 -4.14
N ASP A 174 14.31 26.21 -4.44
CA ASP A 174 15.70 26.64 -4.49
C ASP A 174 16.37 26.61 -3.12
N ARG A 175 15.64 27.00 -2.07
CA ARG A 175 16.10 26.83 -0.69
C ARG A 175 16.36 25.36 -0.37
N ILE A 176 15.43 24.46 -0.69
CA ILE A 176 15.59 23.02 -0.43
C ILE A 176 16.77 22.44 -1.24
N ARG A 177 16.88 22.75 -2.54
CA ARG A 177 18.02 22.34 -3.37
C ARG A 177 19.36 22.84 -2.82
N THR A 178 19.40 24.06 -2.31
CA THR A 178 20.59 24.64 -1.68
C THR A 178 20.99 23.85 -0.43
N LEU A 179 20.02 23.51 0.43
CA LEU A 179 20.28 22.67 1.61
C LEU A 179 20.80 21.28 1.20
N LEU A 180 20.17 20.65 0.21
CA LEU A 180 20.55 19.33 -0.29
C LEU A 180 21.90 19.32 -1.05
N SER A 181 22.45 20.49 -1.35
CA SER A 181 23.80 20.63 -1.94
C SER A 181 24.91 20.66 -0.90
N ASP A 182 24.58 20.71 0.41
CA ASP A 182 25.58 20.63 1.48
C ASP A 182 26.30 19.26 1.43
N PRO A 183 27.63 19.21 1.65
CA PRO A 183 28.39 17.95 1.62
C PRO A 183 27.87 16.86 2.56
N ALA A 184 27.12 17.21 3.59
CA ALA A 184 26.47 16.25 4.48
C ALA A 184 25.40 15.41 3.79
N PHE A 185 24.79 15.89 2.69
CA PHE A 185 23.85 15.14 1.86
C PHE A 185 24.55 14.35 0.75
N ARG A 186 25.86 14.18 0.81
CA ARG A 186 26.56 13.34 -0.17
C ARG A 186 26.02 11.92 -0.12
N TYR A 187 25.62 11.43 -1.29
CA TYR A 187 25.15 10.07 -1.47
C TYR A 187 26.17 9.02 -0.99
N PRO A 188 25.74 8.04 -0.18
CA PRO A 188 26.61 6.93 0.19
C PRO A 188 26.85 5.99 -1.00
N GLY A 189 27.88 5.14 -0.89
CA GLY A 189 28.20 4.12 -1.90
C GLY A 189 27.08 3.08 -2.03
N THR A 190 26.97 2.44 -3.19
CA THR A 190 25.94 1.41 -3.47
C THR A 190 26.04 0.18 -2.59
N GLU A 191 27.23 -0.05 -2.03
CA GLU A 191 27.60 -1.15 -1.14
C GLU A 191 27.32 -0.85 0.34
N THR A 192 26.78 0.34 0.65
CA THR A 192 26.51 0.76 2.03
C THR A 192 25.51 -0.17 2.70
N PRO A 193 25.83 -0.74 3.88
CA PRO A 193 24.91 -1.60 4.61
C PRO A 193 23.59 -0.90 4.96
N THR A 194 22.52 -1.67 5.07
CA THR A 194 21.17 -1.14 5.34
C THR A 194 21.09 -0.36 6.67
N GLU A 195 21.74 -0.86 7.73
CA GLU A 195 21.79 -0.19 9.03
C GLU A 195 22.49 1.18 8.95
N GLU A 196 23.61 1.25 8.23
CA GLU A 196 24.34 2.50 8.01
C GLU A 196 23.51 3.48 7.16
N MET A 197 22.83 2.99 6.11
CA MET A 197 21.96 3.82 5.28
C MET A 197 20.81 4.45 6.09
N ARG A 198 20.27 3.72 7.08
CA ARG A 198 19.21 4.21 7.97
C ARG A 198 19.68 5.35 8.87
N GLU A 199 20.89 5.26 9.41
CA GLU A 199 21.50 6.33 10.22
C GLU A 199 21.83 7.57 9.37
N ILE A 200 22.33 7.37 8.15
CA ILE A 200 22.59 8.46 7.20
C ILE A 200 21.30 9.22 6.90
N VAL A 201 20.22 8.51 6.56
CA VAL A 201 18.93 9.11 6.22
C VAL A 201 18.25 9.74 7.45
N LEU A 202 18.44 9.19 8.66
CA LEU A 202 18.05 9.87 9.89
C LEU A 202 18.80 11.20 10.05
N GLY A 203 20.12 11.19 9.85
CA GLY A 203 20.96 12.39 9.93
C GLY A 203 20.52 13.48 8.95
N TRP A 204 20.20 13.11 7.70
CA TRP A 204 19.63 14.02 6.70
C TRP A 204 18.27 14.58 7.13
N THR A 205 17.36 13.71 7.61
CA THR A 205 16.05 14.14 8.14
C THR A 205 16.23 15.16 9.27
N ARG A 206 17.18 14.92 10.18
CA ARG A 206 17.47 15.82 11.31
C ARG A 206 17.99 17.17 10.85
N ARG A 207 18.92 17.21 9.89
CA ARG A 207 19.43 18.46 9.32
C ARG A 207 18.32 19.30 8.69
N LEU A 208 17.40 18.66 7.96
CA LEU A 208 16.24 19.36 7.41
C LEU A 208 15.34 19.90 8.54
N ALA A 209 15.12 19.13 9.60
CA ALA A 209 14.37 19.58 10.79
C ALA A 209 15.04 20.77 11.49
N ASP A 210 16.36 20.76 11.64
CA ASP A 210 17.16 21.85 12.25
C ASP A 210 17.02 23.16 11.44
N HIS A 211 16.79 23.06 10.13
CA HIS A 211 16.47 24.19 9.25
C HIS A 211 14.97 24.54 9.23
N GLY A 212 14.15 23.99 10.13
CA GLY A 212 12.72 24.24 10.25
C GLY A 212 11.88 23.63 9.13
N VAL A 213 12.47 22.81 8.25
CA VAL A 213 11.77 22.25 7.08
C VAL A 213 10.68 21.27 7.51
N GLY A 214 10.91 20.50 8.58
CA GLY A 214 9.95 19.53 9.12
C GLY A 214 8.66 20.16 9.67
N ALA A 215 8.73 21.40 10.17
CA ALA A 215 7.59 22.05 10.83
C ALA A 215 6.70 22.87 9.88
N VAL A 216 7.05 23.03 8.59
CA VAL A 216 6.39 23.95 7.65
C VAL A 216 4.85 23.85 7.66
N ALA A 217 4.30 22.64 7.63
CA ALA A 217 2.85 22.38 7.63
C ALA A 217 2.18 22.43 9.02
N LEU A 218 2.94 22.64 10.08
CA LEU A 218 2.45 22.73 11.46
C LEU A 218 2.07 24.19 11.82
N PRO A 219 1.28 24.42 12.87
CA PRO A 219 0.94 25.76 13.31
C PRO A 219 2.13 26.58 13.85
N GLU A 220 1.98 27.90 13.89
CA GLU A 220 3.01 28.83 14.38
C GLU A 220 3.49 28.51 15.80
N TYR A 221 2.59 28.13 16.71
CA TYR A 221 2.98 27.77 18.08
C TYR A 221 3.84 26.50 18.17
N ALA A 222 3.87 25.70 17.09
CA ALA A 222 4.69 24.51 16.96
C ALA A 222 5.92 24.73 16.06
N GLY A 223 6.24 25.99 15.73
CA GLY A 223 7.40 26.37 14.91
C GLY A 223 7.17 26.34 13.41
N GLY A 224 5.92 26.17 12.96
CA GLY A 224 5.54 26.12 11.54
C GLY A 224 4.83 27.37 11.02
N HIS A 225 4.18 27.24 9.87
CA HIS A 225 3.48 28.33 9.17
C HIS A 225 2.10 27.93 8.63
N ASP A 226 1.58 26.75 9.03
CA ASP A 226 0.37 26.12 8.46
C ASP A 226 0.41 26.01 6.92
N ASP A 227 1.60 25.86 6.33
CA ASP A 227 1.81 25.84 4.87
C ASP A 227 1.85 24.40 4.31
N HIS A 228 0.68 23.83 4.02
CA HIS A 228 0.59 22.47 3.44
C HIS A 228 1.15 22.39 2.03
N GLU A 229 1.00 23.45 1.25
CA GLU A 229 1.53 23.48 -0.11
C GLU A 229 3.06 23.51 -0.12
N GLY A 230 3.65 24.35 0.73
CA GLY A 230 5.09 24.38 0.92
C GLY A 230 5.63 23.04 1.39
N PHE A 231 4.90 22.33 2.25
CA PHE A 231 5.27 20.98 2.66
C PHE A 231 5.24 19.97 1.50
N ILE A 232 4.22 20.01 0.64
CA ILE A 232 4.15 19.13 -0.55
C ILE A 232 5.30 19.44 -1.51
N ALA A 233 5.52 20.71 -1.83
CA ALA A 233 6.62 21.10 -2.73
C ALA A 233 8.00 20.78 -2.14
N THR A 234 8.14 20.83 -0.81
CA THR A 234 9.34 20.37 -0.11
C THR A 234 9.56 18.88 -0.32
N LEU A 235 8.53 18.04 -0.07
CA LEU A 235 8.60 16.59 -0.29
C LEU A 235 8.98 16.25 -1.74
N GLU A 236 8.32 16.86 -2.71
CA GLU A 236 8.64 16.68 -4.13
C GLU A 236 10.08 17.10 -4.47
N THR A 237 10.59 18.15 -3.83
CA THR A 237 11.96 18.61 -4.07
C THR A 237 12.99 17.68 -3.44
N ILE A 238 12.72 17.14 -2.25
CA ILE A 238 13.55 16.13 -1.59
C ILE A 238 13.60 14.85 -2.42
N ALA A 239 12.51 14.49 -3.11
CA ALA A 239 12.43 13.29 -3.95
C ALA A 239 13.42 13.29 -5.13
N TYR A 240 13.83 14.46 -5.63
CA TYR A 240 14.91 14.56 -6.63
C TYR A 240 16.30 14.29 -6.05
N HIS A 241 16.43 14.39 -4.73
CA HIS A 241 17.62 13.91 -4.04
C HIS A 241 17.45 12.44 -3.74
N ASP A 242 16.72 12.07 -2.69
CA ASP A 242 16.62 10.68 -2.19
C ASP A 242 15.22 10.26 -1.76
N LEU A 243 14.77 9.09 -2.23
CA LEU A 243 13.43 8.58 -1.92
C LEU A 243 13.34 7.99 -0.51
N SER A 244 14.41 7.43 0.06
CA SER A 244 14.41 6.99 1.46
C SER A 244 14.24 8.19 2.40
N LEU A 245 14.95 9.29 2.13
CA LEU A 245 14.81 10.55 2.85
C LEU A 245 13.40 11.11 2.71
N THR A 246 12.86 11.13 1.49
CA THR A 246 11.49 11.60 1.21
C THR A 246 10.47 10.85 2.06
N ILE A 247 10.55 9.52 2.09
CA ILE A 247 9.61 8.69 2.85
C ILE A 247 9.83 8.84 4.35
N LYS A 248 11.07 8.83 4.85
CA LYS A 248 11.37 9.02 6.28
C LYS A 248 10.86 10.38 6.79
N PHE A 249 11.09 11.43 6.00
CA PHE A 249 10.60 12.77 6.26
C PHE A 249 9.06 12.82 6.27
N GLY A 250 8.42 12.19 5.27
CA GLY A 250 6.96 12.08 5.19
C GLY A 250 6.35 11.33 6.37
N VAL A 251 6.96 10.23 6.82
CA VAL A 251 6.48 9.46 8.00
C VAL A 251 6.53 10.32 9.25
N GLN A 252 7.64 11.02 9.51
CA GLN A 252 7.78 11.86 10.70
C GLN A 252 6.82 13.06 10.67
N PHE A 253 6.95 13.90 9.65
CA PHE A 253 6.33 15.24 9.66
C PHE A 253 4.96 15.25 9.00
N GLY A 254 4.73 14.37 8.03
CA GLY A 254 3.44 14.23 7.35
C GLY A 254 2.49 13.32 8.10
N LEU A 255 2.92 12.10 8.43
CA LEU A 255 2.04 11.09 9.03
C LEU A 255 1.95 11.21 10.55
N PHE A 256 3.07 11.10 11.27
CA PHE A 256 3.05 11.13 12.74
C PHE A 256 2.64 12.52 13.28
N ALA A 257 3.37 13.58 12.92
CA ALA A 257 3.00 14.93 13.35
C ALA A 257 1.64 15.36 12.77
N GLY A 258 1.33 14.98 11.52
CA GLY A 258 0.04 15.26 10.91
C GLY A 258 -1.13 14.57 11.59
N ALA A 259 -0.98 13.33 12.08
CA ALA A 259 -2.02 12.64 12.84
C ALA A 259 -2.30 13.33 14.17
N ILE A 260 -1.27 13.78 14.90
CA ILE A 260 -1.42 14.57 16.12
C ILE A 260 -2.16 15.88 15.81
N ARG A 261 -1.75 16.60 14.74
CA ARG A 261 -2.36 17.86 14.32
C ARG A 261 -3.83 17.67 13.92
N ALA A 262 -4.12 16.60 13.19
CA ALA A 262 -5.44 16.35 12.64
C ALA A 262 -6.41 15.82 13.70
N LEU A 263 -5.97 14.87 14.54
CA LEU A 263 -6.85 14.08 15.40
C LEU A 263 -6.72 14.41 16.90
N GLY A 264 -5.64 15.07 17.32
CA GLY A 264 -5.41 15.38 18.73
C GLY A 264 -6.33 16.46 19.29
N SER A 265 -6.49 16.43 20.60
CA SER A 265 -6.98 17.56 21.41
C SER A 265 -5.97 18.71 21.41
N ASP A 266 -6.41 19.90 21.79
CA ASP A 266 -5.51 21.06 21.85
C ASP A 266 -4.41 20.88 22.91
N ALA A 267 -4.69 20.15 24.00
CA ALA A 267 -3.67 19.78 24.98
C ALA A 267 -2.60 18.88 24.35
N GLN A 268 -3.00 17.80 23.67
CA GLN A 268 -2.06 16.90 22.99
C GLN A 268 -1.24 17.63 21.92
N LYS A 269 -1.88 18.51 21.13
CA LYS A 269 -1.16 19.31 20.12
C LYS A 269 -0.10 20.21 20.75
N ARG A 270 -0.43 20.91 21.84
CA ARG A 270 0.52 21.78 22.56
C ARG A 270 1.66 21.00 23.19
N THR A 271 1.41 19.77 23.63
CA THR A 271 2.44 18.91 24.22
C THR A 271 3.41 18.36 23.17
N TYR A 272 2.91 17.90 22.01
CA TYR A 272 3.73 17.05 21.12
C TYR A 272 4.14 17.68 19.80
N LEU A 273 3.42 18.67 19.25
CA LEU A 273 3.66 19.09 17.86
C LEU A 273 5.02 19.77 17.65
N ALA A 274 5.48 20.59 18.59
CA ALA A 274 6.79 21.25 18.48
C ALA A 274 7.93 20.22 18.47
N ASP A 275 7.86 19.23 19.35
CA ASP A 275 8.87 18.17 19.42
C ASP A 275 8.80 17.22 18.22
N ALA A 276 7.60 16.93 17.71
CA ALA A 276 7.43 16.15 16.49
C ALA A 276 7.97 16.89 15.25
N GLY A 277 7.72 18.21 15.15
CA GLY A 277 8.16 19.06 14.05
C GLY A 277 9.66 19.34 14.01
N SER A 278 10.32 19.32 15.18
CA SER A 278 11.77 19.47 15.32
C SER A 278 12.54 18.15 15.34
N LEU A 279 11.84 17.00 15.23
CA LEU A 279 12.41 15.66 15.41
C LEU A 279 13.00 15.40 16.81
N ALA A 280 12.71 16.25 17.80
CA ALA A 280 13.03 15.96 19.21
C ALA A 280 12.26 14.73 19.72
N LEU A 281 11.03 14.54 19.21
CA LEU A 281 10.23 13.34 19.38
C LEU A 281 10.11 12.59 18.03
N PRO A 282 11.03 11.64 17.74
CA PRO A 282 10.89 10.78 16.57
C PRO A 282 9.70 9.86 16.75
N GLY A 283 8.84 9.76 15.74
CA GLY A 283 7.65 8.93 15.79
C GLY A 283 7.33 8.19 14.50
N CYS A 284 6.31 7.36 14.59
CA CYS A 284 5.83 6.53 13.49
C CYS A 284 4.29 6.48 13.43
N PHE A 285 3.78 6.00 12.29
CA PHE A 285 2.35 5.89 12.01
C PHE A 285 1.96 4.42 11.88
N ALA A 286 1.39 3.84 12.93
CA ALA A 286 1.15 2.42 13.09
C ALA A 286 -0.30 2.04 12.76
N MET A 287 -0.63 2.03 11.46
CA MET A 287 -1.96 1.68 10.96
C MET A 287 -2.02 0.25 10.42
N THR A 288 -1.30 0.00 9.31
CA THR A 288 -1.27 -1.27 8.58
C THR A 288 -0.91 -2.44 9.49
N GLU A 289 -1.63 -3.54 9.31
CA GLU A 289 -1.34 -4.84 9.92
C GLU A 289 -1.01 -5.86 8.85
N ARG A 290 -0.35 -6.96 9.23
CA ARG A 290 0.04 -8.02 8.29
C ARG A 290 -1.14 -8.57 7.47
N GLY A 291 -2.32 -8.70 8.08
CA GLY A 291 -3.55 -9.13 7.39
C GLY A 291 -4.38 -8.00 6.78
N HIS A 292 -4.12 -6.74 7.14
CA HIS A 292 -5.01 -5.61 6.85
C HIS A 292 -4.23 -4.35 6.46
N GLY A 293 -4.09 -4.14 5.14
CA GLY A 293 -3.57 -2.89 4.57
C GLY A 293 -4.67 -2.06 3.91
N SER A 294 -5.36 -2.63 2.92
CA SER A 294 -6.43 -1.95 2.18
C SER A 294 -7.72 -1.82 2.98
N ASN A 295 -8.10 -2.88 3.70
CA ASN A 295 -9.29 -2.89 4.55
C ASN A 295 -8.94 -2.49 5.99
N VAL A 296 -8.74 -1.19 6.19
CA VAL A 296 -8.42 -0.63 7.51
C VAL A 296 -9.59 -0.66 8.50
N ARG A 297 -10.81 -1.04 8.08
CA ARG A 297 -11.95 -1.15 9.01
C ARG A 297 -11.86 -2.40 9.88
N ASP A 298 -11.21 -3.44 9.37
CA ASP A 298 -11.12 -4.75 10.02
C ASP A 298 -9.75 -5.00 10.67
N LEU A 299 -9.07 -3.93 11.10
CA LEU A 299 -7.87 -4.06 11.94
C LEU A 299 -8.19 -4.92 13.17
N GLN A 300 -7.22 -5.71 13.60
CA GLN A 300 -7.35 -6.68 14.68
C GLN A 300 -6.74 -6.18 15.99
N THR A 301 -5.77 -5.25 15.96
CA THR A 301 -5.25 -4.63 17.19
C THR A 301 -6.40 -3.96 17.94
N THR A 302 -6.56 -4.26 19.23
CA THR A 302 -7.61 -3.69 20.08
C THR A 302 -7.06 -2.66 21.05
N ALA A 303 -7.90 -1.74 21.47
CA ALA A 303 -7.69 -0.84 22.60
C ALA A 303 -8.94 -0.87 23.48
N THR A 304 -8.92 -1.74 24.50
CA THR A 304 -10.08 -1.97 25.38
C THR A 304 -10.04 -1.03 26.57
N TYR A 305 -11.10 -0.24 26.77
CA TYR A 305 -11.18 0.69 27.89
C TYR A 305 -11.49 -0.01 29.22
N ASP A 306 -10.68 0.27 30.23
CA ASP A 306 -10.86 -0.18 31.61
C ASP A 306 -11.23 1.04 32.49
N ALA A 307 -12.52 1.16 32.80
CA ALA A 307 -13.04 2.29 33.58
C ALA A 307 -12.54 2.31 35.04
N ALA A 308 -12.11 1.17 35.60
CA ALA A 308 -11.62 1.11 36.97
C ALA A 308 -10.26 1.79 37.13
N THR A 309 -9.44 1.72 36.08
CA THR A 309 -8.08 2.30 36.04
C THR A 309 -8.00 3.56 35.17
N GLN A 310 -9.04 3.85 34.37
CA GLN A 310 -9.08 4.93 33.39
C GLN A 310 -7.96 4.79 32.34
N GLU A 311 -7.74 3.56 31.89
CA GLU A 311 -6.72 3.18 30.93
C GLU A 311 -7.32 2.47 29.72
N PHE A 312 -6.61 2.48 28.61
CA PHE A 312 -6.83 1.54 27.51
C PHE A 312 -5.79 0.42 27.62
N VAL A 313 -6.24 -0.82 27.44
CA VAL A 313 -5.40 -2.00 27.27
C VAL A 313 -5.26 -2.25 25.77
N VAL A 314 -4.09 -1.89 25.22
CA VAL A 314 -3.75 -2.10 23.81
C VAL A 314 -3.16 -3.50 23.63
N ASN A 315 -3.74 -4.28 22.72
CA ASN A 315 -3.32 -5.66 22.52
C ASN A 315 -3.33 -6.08 21.05
N THR A 316 -2.34 -6.88 20.67
CA THR A 316 -2.28 -7.60 19.40
C THR A 316 -2.79 -9.03 19.64
N PRO A 317 -3.98 -9.42 19.13
CA PRO A 317 -4.62 -10.69 19.53
C PRO A 317 -3.83 -11.95 19.17
N THR A 318 -3.25 -12.01 17.96
CA THR A 318 -2.44 -13.14 17.51
C THR A 318 -1.09 -12.68 16.97
N GLU A 319 -0.15 -13.62 16.81
CA GLU A 319 1.17 -13.32 16.22
C GLU A 319 1.08 -12.66 14.84
N ASN A 320 0.01 -12.91 14.08
CA ASN A 320 -0.20 -12.41 12.72
C ASN A 320 -0.97 -11.08 12.65
N ASP A 321 -1.39 -10.51 13.78
CA ASP A 321 -2.16 -9.26 13.83
C ASP A 321 -1.29 -8.02 14.09
N HIS A 322 0.03 -8.19 14.03
CA HIS A 322 0.97 -7.11 14.29
C HIS A 322 0.87 -5.99 13.27
N LYS A 323 1.23 -4.80 13.74
CA LYS A 323 1.50 -3.67 12.86
C LYS A 323 2.66 -4.01 11.94
N GLU A 324 2.51 -3.75 10.65
CA GLU A 324 3.42 -4.21 9.60
C GLU A 324 3.81 -3.03 8.69
N TRP A 325 5.06 -3.02 8.22
CA TRP A 325 5.64 -1.94 7.39
C TRP A 325 5.74 -0.56 8.06
N ILE A 326 5.77 -0.47 9.39
CA ILE A 326 5.74 0.81 10.09
C ILE A 326 7.09 1.53 9.99
N GLY A 327 7.17 2.54 9.12
CA GLY A 327 8.37 3.37 8.95
C GLY A 327 8.79 4.02 10.27
N ASN A 328 10.10 4.11 10.51
CA ASN A 328 10.73 4.53 11.77
C ASN A 328 10.61 3.55 12.94
N ALA A 329 9.78 2.51 12.90
CA ALA A 329 9.54 1.68 14.08
C ALA A 329 10.75 0.81 14.46
N ALA A 330 11.47 0.27 13.48
CA ALA A 330 12.51 -0.73 13.74
C ALA A 330 13.65 -0.16 14.60
N ALA A 331 14.04 1.11 14.39
CA ALA A 331 15.16 1.72 15.10
C ALA A 331 14.82 3.06 15.76
N HIS A 332 14.14 3.97 15.06
CA HIS A 332 14.23 5.40 15.42
C HIS A 332 13.06 5.97 16.22
N ALA A 333 11.85 5.47 16.05
CA ALA A 333 10.65 6.04 16.65
C ALA A 333 10.56 5.72 18.15
N ARG A 334 10.26 6.74 18.96
CA ARG A 334 9.98 6.63 20.39
C ARG A 334 8.49 6.58 20.69
N MET A 335 7.68 7.21 19.84
CA MET A 335 6.22 7.28 19.95
C MET A 335 5.57 6.79 18.66
N ALA A 336 4.45 6.09 18.77
CA ALA A 336 3.63 5.67 17.64
C ALA A 336 2.24 6.31 17.72
N THR A 337 1.69 6.71 16.58
CA THR A 337 0.24 6.83 16.44
C THR A 337 -0.30 5.45 16.06
N VAL A 338 -0.88 4.73 17.01
CA VAL A 338 -1.40 3.36 16.84
C VAL A 338 -2.89 3.44 16.50
N PHE A 339 -3.29 2.81 15.40
CA PHE A 339 -4.69 2.64 15.04
C PHE A 339 -5.19 1.29 15.54
N ALA A 340 -6.25 1.28 16.34
CA ALA A 340 -6.78 0.07 16.96
C ALA A 340 -8.31 0.12 17.07
N GLN A 341 -8.95 -1.05 17.14
CA GLN A 341 -10.38 -1.17 17.44
C GLN A 341 -10.64 -0.70 18.87
N LEU A 342 -11.37 0.38 19.03
CA LEU A 342 -11.79 0.86 20.35
C LEU A 342 -12.89 -0.06 20.88
N VAL A 343 -12.66 -0.69 22.02
CA VAL A 343 -13.63 -1.55 22.69
C VAL A 343 -14.01 -0.97 24.05
N ILE A 344 -15.31 -0.82 24.31
CA ILE A 344 -15.84 -0.33 25.58
C ILE A 344 -16.93 -1.29 26.05
N GLY A 345 -16.71 -1.95 27.19
CA GLY A 345 -17.54 -3.07 27.61
C GLY A 345 -17.50 -4.19 26.56
N GLU A 346 -18.66 -4.56 26.03
CA GLU A 346 -18.80 -5.59 24.99
C GLU A 346 -18.95 -5.01 23.57
N GLN A 347 -18.83 -3.69 23.40
CA GLN A 347 -19.08 -3.01 22.14
C GLN A 347 -17.79 -2.51 21.49
N SER A 348 -17.65 -2.78 20.18
CA SER A 348 -16.63 -2.14 19.35
C SER A 348 -17.16 -0.85 18.75
N HIS A 349 -16.36 0.21 18.82
CA HIS A 349 -16.65 1.53 18.26
C HIS A 349 -15.83 1.82 17.00
N GLY A 350 -15.19 0.79 16.42
CA GLY A 350 -14.36 0.92 15.24
C GLY A 350 -12.97 1.49 15.52
N VAL A 351 -12.26 1.77 14.44
CA VAL A 351 -10.84 2.15 14.50
C VAL A 351 -10.65 3.58 15.01
N HIS A 352 -9.82 3.70 16.05
CA HIS A 352 -9.40 4.95 16.67
C HIS A 352 -7.88 5.05 16.73
N ALA A 353 -7.37 6.27 16.88
CA ALA A 353 -5.94 6.55 16.94
C ALA A 353 -5.49 6.88 18.36
N PHE A 354 -4.40 6.27 18.79
CA PHE A 354 -3.82 6.40 20.13
C PHE A 354 -2.36 6.81 20.03
N LEU A 355 -1.90 7.74 20.88
CA LEU A 355 -0.48 8.02 21.03
C LEU A 355 0.13 7.05 22.04
N VAL A 356 1.07 6.23 21.60
CA VAL A 356 1.65 5.15 22.40
C VAL A 356 3.16 5.31 22.43
N ALA A 357 3.74 5.45 23.61
CA ALA A 357 5.18 5.34 23.76
C ALA A 357 5.58 3.89 23.43
N ILE A 358 6.56 3.71 22.56
CA ILE A 358 7.02 2.38 22.14
C ILE A 358 8.45 2.10 22.59
N ARG A 359 9.20 3.13 22.99
CA ARG A 359 10.56 3.03 23.52
C ARG A 359 10.77 3.91 24.75
N ASP A 360 11.70 3.52 25.60
CA ASP A 360 12.12 4.30 26.76
C ASP A 360 13.14 5.40 26.41
N GLY A 361 13.71 6.03 27.45
CA GLY A 361 14.76 7.04 27.29
C GLY A 361 16.03 6.51 26.62
N GLY A 362 16.38 5.24 26.85
CA GLY A 362 17.54 4.56 26.28
C GLY A 362 17.35 4.08 24.84
N GLY A 363 16.10 4.02 24.36
CA GLY A 363 15.76 3.54 23.01
C GLY A 363 15.36 2.07 22.98
N GLU A 364 15.22 1.42 24.12
CA GLU A 364 14.74 0.04 24.19
C GLU A 364 13.20 -0.01 24.17
N PRO A 365 12.59 -1.06 23.58
CA PRO A 365 11.13 -1.22 23.65
C PRO A 365 10.64 -1.23 25.09
N ILE A 366 9.55 -0.51 25.37
CA ILE A 366 8.95 -0.51 26.73
C ILE A 366 8.29 -1.86 27.03
N PRO A 367 8.09 -2.24 28.31
CA PRO A 367 7.34 -3.45 28.67
C PRO A 367 5.96 -3.50 27.99
N GLY A 368 5.59 -4.67 27.46
CA GLY A 368 4.36 -4.85 26.69
C GLY A 368 4.46 -4.44 25.22
N VAL A 369 5.61 -3.94 24.76
CA VAL A 369 5.87 -3.65 23.34
C VAL A 369 7.00 -4.54 22.82
N ARG A 370 6.74 -5.26 21.74
CA ARG A 370 7.77 -5.96 20.96
C ARG A 370 7.90 -5.32 19.60
N ILE A 371 9.13 -5.06 19.18
CA ILE A 371 9.45 -4.48 17.87
C ILE A 371 10.36 -5.44 17.11
N GLY A 372 10.06 -5.67 15.83
CA GLY A 372 10.91 -6.41 14.92
C GLY A 372 11.23 -5.58 13.68
N ASP A 373 12.39 -5.80 13.08
CA ASP A 373 12.73 -5.21 11.78
C ASP A 373 11.99 -5.94 10.65
N SER A 374 11.49 -5.22 9.64
CA SER A 374 10.96 -5.83 8.41
C SER A 374 12.08 -6.27 7.44
N GLY A 375 13.33 -5.93 7.74
CA GLY A 375 14.53 -6.39 7.04
C GLY A 375 14.80 -5.63 5.74
N HIS A 376 15.50 -6.32 4.83
CA HIS A 376 15.84 -5.77 3.52
C HIS A 376 14.61 -5.71 2.61
N LYS A 377 14.47 -4.59 1.91
CA LYS A 377 13.35 -4.31 0.99
C LYS A 377 13.88 -4.13 -0.44
N LEU A 378 12.98 -4.25 -1.42
CA LEU A 378 13.28 -3.98 -2.84
C LEU A 378 13.93 -2.60 -3.05
N GLY A 379 13.52 -1.62 -2.25
CA GLY A 379 14.10 -0.28 -2.22
C GLY A 379 13.79 0.41 -0.90
N LEU A 380 14.14 1.70 -0.82
CA LEU A 380 13.89 2.52 0.37
C LEU A 380 14.56 1.98 1.65
N ASN A 381 15.74 1.36 1.53
CA ASN A 381 16.41 0.69 2.64
C ASN A 381 16.93 1.66 3.73
N GLY A 382 17.03 2.96 3.45
CA GLY A 382 17.27 3.99 4.47
C GLY A 382 16.05 4.28 5.36
N VAL A 383 14.88 3.69 5.08
CA VAL A 383 13.73 3.70 5.97
C VAL A 383 13.73 2.43 6.80
N ASP A 384 13.74 2.58 8.12
CA ASP A 384 13.71 1.52 9.12
C ASP A 384 12.26 1.06 9.40
N ASN A 385 11.62 0.47 8.40
CA ASN A 385 10.31 -0.16 8.56
C ASN A 385 10.39 -1.32 9.56
N GLY A 386 9.48 -1.31 10.53
CA GLY A 386 9.39 -2.35 11.53
C GLY A 386 7.98 -2.88 11.71
N ARG A 387 7.91 -3.92 12.53
CA ARG A 387 6.71 -4.59 13.00
C ARG A 387 6.54 -4.32 14.48
N ILE A 388 5.30 -4.15 14.94
CA ILE A 388 5.01 -3.86 16.35
C ILE A 388 3.90 -4.78 16.85
N TRP A 389 4.16 -5.43 17.98
CA TRP A 389 3.18 -6.18 18.75
C TRP A 389 2.99 -5.52 20.10
N PHE A 390 1.75 -5.52 20.58
CA PHE A 390 1.38 -5.05 21.90
C PHE A 390 0.86 -6.24 22.72
N ASP A 391 1.39 -6.43 23.92
CA ASP A 391 0.93 -7.44 24.87
C ASP A 391 0.31 -6.72 26.08
N HIS A 392 -1.01 -6.58 26.05
CA HIS A 392 -1.82 -5.94 27.09
C HIS A 392 -1.23 -4.63 27.64
N LEU A 393 -0.69 -3.80 26.75
CA LEU A 393 -0.05 -2.54 27.10
C LEU A 393 -1.09 -1.56 27.64
N ARG A 394 -0.90 -1.11 28.88
CA ARG A 394 -1.77 -0.10 29.50
C ARG A 394 -1.30 1.30 29.14
N ILE A 395 -2.21 2.12 28.63
CA ILE A 395 -1.99 3.54 28.34
C ILE A 395 -3.11 4.38 28.98
N PRO A 396 -2.83 5.61 29.45
CA PRO A 396 -3.85 6.48 29.99
C PRO A 396 -4.97 6.78 28.98
N ARG A 397 -6.17 7.06 29.48
CA ARG A 397 -7.30 7.50 28.65
C ARG A 397 -6.97 8.71 27.76
N GLU A 398 -6.12 9.60 28.24
CA GLU A 398 -5.66 10.81 27.55
C GLU A 398 -4.79 10.52 26.32
N ASN A 399 -4.39 9.26 26.09
CA ASN A 399 -3.63 8.86 24.91
C ASN A 399 -4.52 8.67 23.67
N LEU A 400 -5.85 8.55 23.83
CA LEU A 400 -6.78 8.59 22.70
C LEU A 400 -6.73 9.98 22.03
N LEU A 401 -6.59 10.05 20.70
CA LEU A 401 -6.64 11.30 19.96
C LEU A 401 -8.10 11.75 19.79
N THR A 402 -8.51 12.75 20.59
CA THR A 402 -9.94 12.96 20.91
C THR A 402 -10.68 14.02 20.08
N ARG A 403 -10.18 14.46 18.92
CA ARG A 403 -10.87 15.52 18.15
C ARG A 403 -12.27 15.12 17.70
N PHE A 404 -12.44 13.87 17.27
CA PHE A 404 -13.69 13.36 16.71
C PHE A 404 -14.31 12.22 17.52
N ALA A 405 -13.71 11.81 18.62
CA ALA A 405 -14.25 10.79 19.50
C ALA A 405 -13.73 11.01 20.91
N GLN A 406 -14.58 10.82 21.90
CA GLN A 406 -14.25 11.00 23.31
C GLN A 406 -14.77 9.81 24.10
N VAL A 407 -13.98 9.40 25.08
CA VAL A 407 -14.36 8.44 26.11
C VAL A 407 -14.23 9.15 27.44
N SER A 408 -15.33 9.31 28.18
CA SER A 408 -15.31 9.87 29.54
C SER A 408 -14.74 8.86 30.54
N ALA A 409 -14.44 9.34 31.75
CA ALA A 409 -13.87 8.52 32.81
C ALA A 409 -14.72 7.27 33.15
N ASP A 410 -16.04 7.39 33.08
CA ASP A 410 -17.01 6.30 33.32
C ASP A 410 -17.22 5.38 32.11
N GLY A 411 -16.56 5.65 30.97
CA GLY A 411 -16.66 4.84 29.76
C GLY A 411 -17.75 5.29 28.79
N THR A 412 -18.40 6.43 29.00
CA THR A 412 -19.36 6.95 28.02
C THR A 412 -18.63 7.38 26.74
N TYR A 413 -18.99 6.79 25.61
CA TYR A 413 -18.51 7.15 24.28
C TYR A 413 -19.33 8.28 23.67
N ALA A 414 -18.66 9.26 23.06
CA ALA A 414 -19.29 10.33 22.31
C ALA A 414 -18.50 10.67 21.04
N SER A 415 -19.20 10.82 19.92
CA SER A 415 -18.62 11.27 18.64
C SER A 415 -19.62 12.16 17.89
N PRO A 416 -19.16 13.27 17.27
CA PRO A 416 -19.97 14.03 16.32
C PRO A 416 -20.13 13.31 14.97
N ILE A 417 -19.39 12.23 14.72
CA ILE A 417 -19.50 11.40 13.52
C ILE A 417 -20.56 10.34 13.78
N PRO A 418 -21.64 10.26 12.96
CA PRO A 418 -22.65 9.22 13.11
C PRO A 418 -22.03 7.83 12.94
N SER A 419 -22.40 6.89 13.82
CA SER A 419 -22.11 5.47 13.62
C SER A 419 -22.91 4.96 12.43
N SER A 420 -22.23 4.51 11.37
CA SER A 420 -22.84 3.91 10.17
C SER A 420 -22.97 2.40 10.28
#